data_AF-X1HD96-F1
#
_entry.id   AF-X1HD96-F1
#
_cell.length_a   1.000
_cell.length_b   1.000
_cell.length_c   1.000
_cell.angle_alpha   90.00
_cell.angle_beta   90.00
_cell.angle_gamma   90.00
#
_symmetry.space_group_name_H-M   'P 1'
#
loop_
_entity.id
_entity.type
_entity.pdbx_description
1 polymer ?
#
loop_
_entity_poly.entity_id
_entity_poly.type
_entity_poly.pdbx_seq_one_letter_code
_entity_poly.pdbx_strand_id
1 'polypeptide(L)'
;MDKFEELKEKVIKGLGFKKEEEIAEEEIKSFPYLDPKELLDILGLTIKSDEQNKLTTFLCQLSAFTEDSQFNISFNAPSSTGKSYIPLEIAKLFPKSSDLEEEKDVIELGYCSPKAFFHDHSRYDSKTKLIIVNLERKIIIFLDQPHFQLLHHLRPILSHDKKEILVKITDKSKGGGQRTKNILIRGFPAVIFCSAG
;
A
#
# COMPACT_ATOMS: atom_id res chain seq x y z
N MET A 1 -21.16 18.67 -15.98
CA MET A 1 -20.02 18.10 -15.23
C MET A 1 -20.61 17.44 -13.99
N ASP A 2 -20.34 16.15 -13.76
CA ASP A 2 -20.92 15.41 -12.63
C ASP A 2 -20.46 16.04 -11.31
N LYS A 3 -21.40 16.24 -10.36
CA LYS A 3 -21.14 16.81 -9.02
C LYS A 3 -20.05 16.03 -8.27
N PHE A 4 -19.84 14.78 -8.68
CA PHE A 4 -18.76 13.90 -8.25
C PHE A 4 -17.37 14.32 -8.76
N GLU A 5 -17.24 14.69 -10.03
CA GLU A 5 -15.97 15.12 -10.61
C GLU A 5 -15.56 16.51 -10.09
N GLU A 6 -16.54 17.40 -9.88
CA GLU A 6 -16.28 18.71 -9.27
C GLU A 6 -15.79 18.59 -7.81
N LEU A 7 -16.30 17.61 -7.06
CA LEU A 7 -15.83 17.35 -5.70
C LEU A 7 -14.41 16.77 -5.70
N LYS A 8 -14.11 15.82 -6.58
CA LYS A 8 -12.75 15.26 -6.75
C LYS A 8 -11.73 16.35 -7.07
N GLU A 9 -11.98 17.19 -8.07
CA GLU A 9 -11.03 18.24 -8.44
C GLU A 9 -10.75 19.21 -7.29
N LYS A 10 -11.79 19.61 -6.54
CA LYS A 10 -11.64 20.49 -5.37
C LYS A 10 -10.83 19.83 -4.26
N VAL A 11 -10.96 18.52 -4.10
CA VAL A 11 -10.23 17.74 -3.10
C VAL A 11 -8.76 17.62 -3.46
N ILE A 12 -8.44 17.23 -4.70
CA ILE A 12 -7.06 17.11 -5.19
C ILE A 12 -6.31 18.43 -5.03
N LYS A 13 -6.93 19.55 -5.43
CA LYS A 13 -6.34 20.89 -5.30
C LYS A 13 -6.22 21.35 -3.84
N GLY A 14 -7.16 20.97 -2.98
CA GLY A 14 -7.22 21.40 -1.58
C GLY A 14 -6.23 20.70 -0.64
N LEU A 15 -5.80 19.48 -1.00
CA LEU A 15 -4.95 18.64 -0.16
C LEU A 15 -3.46 19.01 -0.20
N GLY A 16 -3.02 19.81 -1.18
CA GLY A 16 -1.66 20.36 -1.18
C GLY A 16 -0.57 19.31 -0.98
N PHE A 17 -0.70 18.17 -1.65
CA PHE A 17 0.35 17.14 -1.66
C PHE A 17 1.68 17.81 -2.00
N LYS A 18 2.58 17.83 -1.02
CA LYS A 18 3.90 18.41 -1.20
C LYS A 18 4.63 17.58 -2.25
N LYS A 19 5.31 18.25 -3.19
CA LYS A 19 6.40 17.62 -3.92
C LYS A 19 7.38 17.05 -2.91
N GLU A 20 7.85 15.84 -3.19
CA GLU A 20 8.91 15.17 -2.45
C GLU A 20 10.06 16.14 -2.18
N GLU A 21 10.63 16.06 -0.98
CA GLU A 21 11.88 16.75 -0.70
C GLU A 21 12.89 16.28 -1.75
N GLU A 22 13.45 17.22 -2.51
CA GLU A 22 14.55 16.96 -3.43
C GLU A 22 15.71 16.42 -2.59
N ILE A 23 15.89 15.10 -2.58
CA ILE A 23 17.18 14.50 -2.24
C ILE A 23 18.14 15.13 -3.25
N ALA A 24 19.17 15.82 -2.75
CA ALA A 24 20.14 16.48 -3.59
C ALA A 24 20.71 15.46 -4.59
N GLU A 25 20.64 15.75 -5.89
CA GLU A 25 21.11 14.84 -6.96
C GLU A 25 22.55 14.34 -6.75
N GLU A 26 23.35 15.05 -5.95
CA GLU A 26 24.71 14.70 -5.57
C GLU A 26 24.79 13.49 -4.61
N GLU A 27 23.83 13.29 -3.70
CA GLU A 27 23.81 12.14 -2.79
C GLU A 27 23.48 10.84 -3.51
N ILE A 28 22.55 10.89 -4.49
CA ILE A 28 22.11 9.74 -5.29
C ILE A 28 23.27 9.17 -6.13
N LYS A 29 24.15 10.04 -6.65
CA LYS A 29 25.31 9.64 -7.47
C LYS A 29 26.40 8.87 -6.70
N SER A 30 26.33 8.85 -5.36
CA SER A 30 27.32 8.17 -4.53
C SER A 30 27.02 6.69 -4.28
N PHE A 31 25.79 6.24 -4.55
CA PHE A 31 25.41 4.85 -4.31
C PHE A 31 25.84 3.96 -5.48
N PRO A 32 26.65 2.90 -5.23
CA PRO A 32 26.99 1.94 -6.27
C PRO A 32 25.74 1.22 -6.76
N TYR A 33 25.73 0.86 -8.04
CA TYR A 33 24.70 -0.02 -8.60
C TYR A 33 24.72 -1.36 -7.89
N LEU A 34 23.55 -1.84 -7.46
CA LEU A 34 23.40 -3.16 -6.84
C LEU A 34 22.97 -4.18 -7.91
N ASP A 35 23.85 -5.12 -8.23
CA ASP A 35 23.55 -6.18 -9.19
C ASP A 35 22.53 -7.19 -8.61
N PRO A 36 21.64 -7.79 -9.42
CA PRO A 36 20.72 -8.81 -8.95
C PRO A 36 21.38 -10.01 -8.24
N LYS A 37 22.60 -10.40 -8.62
CA LYS A 37 23.34 -11.47 -7.93
C LYS A 37 23.80 -11.04 -6.55
N GLU A 38 24.35 -9.83 -6.44
CA GLU A 38 24.76 -9.26 -5.15
C GLU A 38 23.55 -9.13 -4.21
N LEU A 39 22.41 -8.68 -4.74
CA LEU A 39 21.15 -8.66 -3.99
C LEU A 39 20.73 -10.07 -3.53
N LEU A 40 20.81 -11.08 -4.41
CA LEU A 40 20.48 -12.46 -4.06
C LEU A 40 21.39 -13.03 -2.97
N ASP A 41 22.68 -12.67 -2.97
CA ASP A 41 23.65 -13.06 -1.95
C ASP A 41 23.32 -12.41 -0.60
N ILE A 42 22.99 -11.11 -0.60
CA ILE A 42 22.55 -10.37 0.60
C ILE A 42 21.26 -10.99 1.16
N LEU A 43 20.24 -11.18 0.32
CA LEU A 43 19.00 -11.82 0.73
C LEU A 43 19.21 -13.28 1.15
N GLY A 44 20.25 -13.95 0.63
CA GLY A 44 20.71 -15.30 1.00
C GLY A 44 21.20 -15.45 2.44
N LEU A 45 21.48 -14.33 3.12
CA LEU A 45 21.85 -14.35 4.54
C LEU A 45 20.68 -14.84 5.40
N THR A 46 19.45 -14.42 5.09
CA THR A 46 18.22 -14.80 5.81
C THR A 46 17.34 -15.79 5.04
N ILE A 47 17.19 -15.60 3.72
CA ILE A 47 16.35 -16.44 2.85
C ILE A 47 17.25 -17.37 2.01
N LYS A 48 17.47 -18.58 2.51
CA LYS A 48 18.46 -19.53 1.97
C LYS A 48 18.17 -20.01 0.54
N SER A 49 16.90 -20.19 0.18
CA SER A 49 16.49 -20.75 -1.11
C SER A 49 15.64 -19.75 -1.91
N ASP A 50 14.91 -20.22 -2.92
CA ASP A 50 13.84 -19.47 -3.60
C ASP A 50 14.30 -18.17 -4.30
N GLU A 51 15.43 -18.22 -5.00
CA GLU A 51 16.06 -17.08 -5.68
C GLU A 51 15.08 -16.20 -6.47
N GLN A 52 14.27 -16.81 -7.34
CA GLN A 52 13.29 -16.08 -8.14
C GLN A 52 12.23 -15.38 -7.28
N ASN A 53 11.73 -16.06 -6.24
CA ASN A 53 10.70 -15.51 -5.37
C ASN A 53 11.25 -14.36 -4.52
N LYS A 54 12.44 -14.51 -3.92
CA LYS A 54 13.04 -13.44 -3.10
C LYS A 54 13.41 -12.21 -3.93
N LEU A 55 13.98 -12.40 -5.12
CA LEU A 55 14.28 -11.28 -6.02
C LEU A 55 12.99 -10.56 -6.47
N THR A 56 12.00 -11.31 -6.95
CA THR A 56 10.73 -10.74 -7.42
C THR A 56 9.99 -10.02 -6.28
N THR A 57 10.01 -10.59 -5.08
CA THR A 57 9.39 -9.98 -3.89
C THR A 57 10.09 -8.69 -3.47
N PHE A 58 11.43 -8.66 -3.50
CA PHE A 58 12.17 -7.43 -3.23
C PHE A 58 11.83 -6.34 -4.24
N LEU A 59 11.85 -6.66 -5.54
CA LEU A 59 11.50 -5.70 -6.58
C LEU A 59 10.05 -5.20 -6.45
N CYS A 60 9.12 -6.06 -6.05
CA CYS A 60 7.75 -5.66 -5.74
C CYS A 60 7.71 -4.66 -4.59
N GLN A 61 8.33 -4.98 -3.44
CA GLN A 61 8.32 -4.05 -2.30
C GLN A 61 9.03 -2.73 -2.62
N LEU A 62 10.14 -2.78 -3.37
CA LEU A 62 10.86 -1.58 -3.82
C LEU A 62 9.99 -0.73 -4.77
N SER A 63 9.20 -1.36 -5.64
CA SER A 63 8.34 -0.65 -6.58
C SER A 63 7.34 0.30 -5.91
N ALA A 64 7.00 0.08 -4.62
CA ALA A 64 6.15 0.98 -3.85
C ALA A 64 6.65 2.43 -3.86
N PHE A 65 7.98 2.62 -3.94
CA PHE A 65 8.66 3.92 -3.92
C PHE A 65 8.87 4.52 -5.32
N THR A 66 8.29 3.92 -6.36
CA THR A 66 8.28 4.49 -7.72
C THR A 66 7.00 5.30 -7.96
N GLU A 67 6.91 6.02 -9.08
CA GLU A 67 5.70 6.78 -9.38
C GLU A 67 4.53 5.91 -9.88
N ASP A 68 4.82 4.89 -10.69
CA ASP A 68 3.82 4.12 -11.44
C ASP A 68 4.22 2.68 -11.79
N SER A 69 5.33 2.16 -11.27
CA SER A 69 5.83 0.82 -11.59
C SER A 69 5.45 -0.24 -10.55
N GLN A 70 4.54 0.09 -9.63
CA GLN A 70 4.02 -0.84 -8.62
C GLN A 70 3.35 -2.05 -9.28
N PHE A 71 3.49 -3.21 -8.64
CA PHE A 71 2.80 -4.43 -9.07
C PHE A 71 2.46 -5.32 -7.88
N ASN A 72 1.66 -6.35 -8.14
CA ASN A 72 1.17 -7.27 -7.12
C ASN A 72 1.78 -8.67 -7.29
N ILE A 73 2.06 -9.34 -6.18
CA ILE A 73 2.51 -10.74 -6.14
C ILE A 73 1.52 -11.57 -5.32
N SER A 74 1.24 -12.80 -5.77
CA SER A 74 0.46 -13.78 -5.01
C SER A 74 1.31 -15.02 -4.71
N PHE A 75 1.57 -15.25 -3.43
CA PHE A 75 2.13 -16.50 -2.93
C PHE A 75 1.00 -17.49 -2.66
N ASN A 76 0.83 -18.44 -3.58
CA ASN A 76 -0.18 -19.50 -3.47
C ASN A 76 0.48 -20.83 -3.09
N ALA A 77 0.16 -21.35 -1.90
CA ALA A 77 0.59 -22.68 -1.46
C ALA A 77 -0.41 -23.23 -0.41
N PRO A 78 -0.33 -24.50 0.02
CA PRO A 78 -1.12 -25.02 1.13
C PRO A 78 -0.85 -24.25 2.43
N SER A 79 -1.82 -24.14 3.35
CA SER A 79 -1.62 -23.43 4.63
C SER A 79 -0.38 -23.94 5.41
N SER A 80 0.23 -23.05 6.21
CA SER A 80 1.38 -23.37 7.08
C SER A 80 2.71 -23.79 6.41
N THR A 81 2.90 -23.54 5.11
CA THR A 81 4.16 -23.81 4.38
C THR A 81 5.21 -22.69 4.41
N GLY A 82 5.01 -21.65 5.23
CA GLY A 82 5.97 -20.53 5.31
C GLY A 82 5.86 -19.48 4.19
N LYS A 83 4.72 -19.38 3.49
CA LYS A 83 4.47 -18.42 2.40
C LYS A 83 4.77 -16.97 2.74
N SER A 84 4.47 -16.57 3.97
CA SER A 84 4.67 -15.19 4.44
C SER A 84 6.12 -14.90 4.81
N TYR A 85 6.98 -15.93 4.92
CA TYR A 85 8.36 -15.76 5.37
C TYR A 85 9.17 -14.86 4.42
N ILE A 86 9.16 -15.14 3.11
CA ILE A 86 9.92 -14.34 2.13
C ILE A 86 9.44 -12.87 2.12
N PRO A 87 8.13 -12.57 1.98
CA PRO A 87 7.64 -11.20 2.07
C PRO A 87 8.00 -10.49 3.38
N LEU A 88 7.82 -11.16 4.52
CA LEU A 88 8.05 -10.56 5.84
C LEU A 88 9.53 -10.33 6.13
N GLU A 89 10.41 -11.24 5.72
CA GLU A 89 11.86 -11.03 5.88
C GLU A 89 12.34 -9.85 5.05
N ILE A 90 11.90 -9.75 3.80
CA ILE A 90 12.29 -8.66 2.91
C ILE A 90 11.72 -7.32 3.41
N ALA A 91 10.50 -7.32 3.95
CA ALA A 91 9.85 -6.11 4.49
C ALA A 91 10.64 -5.45 5.63
N LYS A 92 11.49 -6.20 6.34
CA LYS A 92 12.37 -5.65 7.39
C LYS A 92 13.45 -4.72 6.85
N LEU A 93 13.76 -4.79 5.55
CA LEU A 93 14.72 -3.91 4.90
C LEU A 93 14.13 -2.53 4.59
N PHE A 94 12.81 -2.38 4.63
CA PHE A 94 12.12 -1.13 4.32
C PHE A 94 11.79 -0.33 5.58
N PRO A 95 11.67 1.01 5.46
CA PRO A 95 11.32 1.86 6.58
C PRO A 95 10.00 1.42 7.23
N LYS A 96 10.03 1.19 8.55
CA LYS A 96 8.82 0.88 9.32
C LYS A 96 7.98 2.12 9.65
N SER A 97 8.53 3.31 9.44
CA SER A 97 7.90 4.62 9.53
C SER A 97 8.51 5.47 8.43
N SER A 98 7.69 6.18 7.67
CA SER A 98 8.20 7.16 6.71
C SER A 98 8.94 8.26 7.47
N ASP A 99 10.06 8.76 6.95
CA ASP A 99 10.85 9.84 7.56
C ASP A 99 10.08 11.19 7.67
N LEU A 100 8.81 11.24 7.23
CA LEU A 100 8.00 12.45 7.15
C LEU A 100 6.69 12.46 7.95
N GLU A 101 6.10 11.34 8.41
CA GLU A 101 4.96 11.32 9.34
C GLU A 101 4.91 9.97 10.10
N GLU A 102 4.13 9.89 11.20
CA GLU A 102 3.86 8.69 12.04
C GLU A 102 3.29 7.46 11.28
N GLU A 103 3.16 7.54 9.95
CA GLU A 103 2.63 6.49 9.10
C GLU A 103 3.71 5.50 8.66
N LYS A 104 3.39 4.21 8.75
CA LYS A 104 4.27 3.11 8.32
C LYS A 104 4.22 2.92 6.81
N ASP A 105 5.37 2.65 6.17
CA ASP A 105 5.40 2.30 4.74
C ASP A 105 5.07 0.83 4.52
N VAL A 106 5.35 -0.03 5.50
CA VAL A 106 4.95 -1.43 5.51
C VAL A 106 3.68 -1.62 6.33
N ILE A 107 2.63 -2.16 5.69
CA ILE A 107 1.34 -2.49 6.29
C ILE A 107 1.14 -4.01 6.22
N GLU A 108 1.30 -4.68 7.35
CA GLU A 108 1.06 -6.12 7.51
C GLU A 108 -0.37 -6.36 7.99
N LEU A 109 -1.17 -7.09 7.21
CA LEU A 109 -2.57 -7.36 7.49
C LEU A 109 -2.82 -8.86 7.55
N GLY A 110 -3.25 -9.36 8.71
CA GLY A 110 -3.89 -10.67 8.79
C GLY A 110 -5.33 -10.59 8.25
N TYR A 111 -6.30 -10.92 9.09
CA TYR A 111 -7.69 -10.59 8.80
C TYR A 111 -7.96 -9.11 9.07
N CYS A 112 -8.54 -8.39 8.10
CA CYS A 112 -8.96 -7.01 8.28
C CYS A 112 -10.31 -6.76 7.61
N SER A 113 -11.27 -6.22 8.38
CA SER A 113 -12.55 -5.77 7.82
C SER A 113 -12.37 -4.43 7.09
N PRO A 114 -13.23 -4.09 6.10
CA PRO A 114 -13.15 -2.80 5.41
C PRO A 114 -13.17 -1.61 6.38
N LYS A 115 -14.01 -1.68 7.41
CA LYS A 115 -14.13 -0.61 8.40
C LYS A 115 -12.86 -0.43 9.22
N ALA A 116 -12.23 -1.54 9.64
CA ALA A 116 -10.99 -1.49 10.40
C ALA A 116 -9.87 -0.88 9.54
N PHE A 117 -9.69 -1.37 8.31
CA PHE A 117 -8.69 -0.86 7.38
C PHE A 117 -8.82 0.66 7.16
N PHE A 118 -10.03 1.13 6.83
CA PHE A 118 -10.26 2.55 6.60
C PHE A 118 -10.27 3.38 7.88
N HIS A 119 -10.37 2.78 9.05
CA HIS A 119 -10.23 3.51 10.31
C HIS A 119 -8.76 3.70 10.66
N ASP A 120 -7.97 2.62 10.54
CA ASP A 120 -6.59 2.56 11.02
C ASP A 120 -5.59 3.26 10.08
N HIS A 121 -5.92 3.35 8.79
CA HIS A 121 -5.08 3.95 7.76
C HIS A 121 -5.71 5.22 7.16
N SER A 122 -6.51 5.94 7.92
CA SER A 122 -7.12 7.17 7.44
C SER A 122 -6.82 8.40 8.26
N ARG A 123 -6.77 9.52 7.54
CA ARG A 123 -6.71 10.86 8.10
C ARG A 123 -7.95 11.63 7.67
N TYR A 124 -8.57 12.32 8.63
CA TYR A 124 -9.67 13.23 8.30
C TYR A 124 -9.12 14.58 7.86
N ASP A 125 -9.52 15.04 6.68
CA ASP A 125 -9.21 16.40 6.23
C ASP A 125 -10.41 17.33 6.48
N SER A 126 -10.17 18.34 7.33
CA SER A 126 -11.17 19.34 7.70
C SER A 126 -11.55 20.27 6.56
N LYS A 127 -10.67 20.50 5.57
CA LYS A 127 -10.94 21.38 4.42
C LYS A 127 -11.92 20.72 3.46
N THR A 128 -11.66 19.48 3.09
CA THR A 128 -12.48 18.73 2.13
C THR A 128 -13.63 17.96 2.79
N LYS A 129 -13.59 17.79 4.12
CA LYS A 129 -14.52 16.96 4.91
C LYS A 129 -14.52 15.49 4.46
N LEU A 130 -13.41 15.03 3.92
CA LEU A 130 -13.21 13.65 3.49
C LEU A 130 -12.34 12.89 4.48
N ILE A 131 -12.55 11.58 4.50
CA ILE A 131 -11.63 10.62 5.10
C ILE A 131 -10.67 10.20 3.99
N ILE A 132 -9.36 10.30 4.22
CA ILE A 132 -8.35 10.06 3.20
C ILE A 132 -7.50 8.87 3.61
N VAL A 133 -7.29 7.97 2.66
CA VAL A 133 -6.47 6.77 2.80
C VAL A 133 -5.40 6.87 1.74
N ASN A 134 -4.17 7.18 2.16
CA ASN A 134 -3.03 7.31 1.25
C ASN A 134 -2.28 5.98 1.17
N LEU A 135 -2.22 5.42 -0.03
CA LEU A 135 -1.53 4.18 -0.37
C LEU A 135 -0.28 4.43 -1.23
N GLU A 136 0.07 5.69 -1.50
CA GLU A 136 1.37 6.03 -2.12
C GLU A 136 2.51 5.60 -1.19
N ARG A 137 3.58 5.03 -1.77
CA ARG A 137 4.74 4.53 -1.02
C ARG A 137 4.40 3.46 0.03
N LYS A 138 3.27 2.76 -0.13
CA LYS A 138 2.86 1.68 0.78
C LYS A 138 3.13 0.30 0.20
N ILE A 139 3.74 -0.54 1.02
CA ILE A 139 3.88 -1.99 0.84
C ILE A 139 2.79 -2.64 1.69
N ILE A 140 1.83 -3.31 1.05
CA ILE A 140 0.74 -4.00 1.74
C ILE A 140 0.96 -5.50 1.66
N ILE A 141 1.09 -6.16 2.81
CA ILE A 141 1.27 -7.61 2.91
C ILE A 141 0.03 -8.20 3.56
N PHE A 142 -0.79 -8.88 2.78
CA PHE A 142 -1.89 -9.69 3.29
C PHE A 142 -1.34 -11.06 3.70
N LEU A 143 -1.31 -11.33 5.01
CA LEU A 143 -0.85 -12.58 5.62
C LEU A 143 -1.86 -13.73 5.49
N ASP A 144 -3.10 -13.41 5.13
CA ASP A 144 -4.16 -14.36 4.82
C ASP A 144 -5.07 -13.78 3.72
N GLN A 145 -6.06 -14.55 3.25
CA GLN A 145 -7.03 -14.08 2.27
C GLN A 145 -7.78 -12.84 2.80
N PRO A 146 -7.69 -11.68 2.11
CA PRO A 146 -8.35 -10.47 2.57
C PRO A 146 -9.87 -10.60 2.48
N HIS A 147 -10.57 -9.86 3.35
CA HIS A 147 -12.03 -9.80 3.30
C HIS A 147 -12.52 -9.32 1.93
N PHE A 148 -13.49 -10.03 1.34
CA PHE A 148 -13.92 -9.79 -0.06
C PHE A 148 -14.34 -8.34 -0.32
N GLN A 149 -15.03 -7.70 0.64
CA GLN A 149 -15.46 -6.30 0.50
C GLN A 149 -14.27 -5.33 0.50
N LEU A 150 -13.23 -5.62 1.29
CA LEU A 150 -12.04 -4.77 1.33
C LEU A 150 -11.35 -4.85 -0.04
N LEU A 151 -11.15 -6.08 -0.54
CA LEU A 151 -10.59 -6.30 -1.87
C LEU A 151 -11.44 -5.63 -2.97
N HIS A 152 -12.77 -5.70 -2.89
CA HIS A 152 -13.65 -5.05 -3.85
C HIS A 152 -13.47 -3.53 -3.89
N HIS A 153 -13.28 -2.88 -2.72
CA HIS A 153 -13.02 -1.44 -2.66
C HIS A 153 -11.62 -1.07 -3.15
N LEU A 154 -10.62 -1.91 -2.90
CA LEU A 154 -9.23 -1.67 -3.30
C LEU A 154 -8.93 -2.05 -4.76
N ARG A 155 -9.72 -2.94 -5.37
CA ARG A 155 -9.48 -3.48 -6.73
C ARG A 155 -9.07 -2.44 -7.78
N PRO A 156 -9.74 -1.28 -7.92
CA PRO A 156 -9.37 -0.35 -9.00
C PRO A 156 -8.04 0.40 -8.73
N ILE A 157 -7.57 0.44 -7.48
CA ILE A 157 -6.20 0.86 -7.15
C ILE A 157 -5.22 -0.27 -7.51
N LEU A 158 -5.54 -1.50 -7.10
CA LEU A 158 -4.68 -2.67 -7.28
C LEU A 158 -4.52 -3.08 -8.75
N SER A 159 -5.47 -2.72 -9.62
CA SER A 159 -5.38 -2.90 -11.08
C SER A 159 -4.66 -1.74 -11.78
N HIS A 160 -4.22 -0.72 -11.04
CA HIS A 160 -3.63 0.50 -11.58
C HIS A 160 -4.54 1.31 -12.53
N ASP A 161 -5.87 1.09 -12.47
CA ASP A 161 -6.82 1.76 -13.36
C ASP A 161 -7.00 3.25 -13.04
N LYS A 162 -7.06 3.58 -11.75
CA LYS A 162 -7.26 4.96 -11.26
C LYS A 162 -6.39 5.20 -10.05
N LYS A 163 -5.57 6.25 -10.09
CA LYS A 163 -4.75 6.66 -8.93
C LYS A 163 -5.58 7.16 -7.75
N GLU A 164 -6.84 7.53 -7.98
CA GLU A 164 -7.75 8.03 -6.94
C GLU A 164 -9.18 7.51 -7.08
N ILE A 165 -9.77 7.09 -5.96
CA ILE A 165 -11.13 6.53 -5.91
C ILE A 165 -11.86 7.10 -4.71
N LEU A 166 -13.09 7.59 -4.94
CA LEU A 166 -14.00 7.97 -3.86
C LEU A 166 -14.95 6.81 -3.55
N VAL A 167 -14.80 6.21 -2.37
CA VAL A 167 -15.66 5.16 -1.83
C VAL A 167 -16.66 5.75 -0.85
N LYS A 168 -17.92 5.35 -0.96
CA LYS A 168 -18.98 5.73 -0.01
C LYS A 168 -19.30 4.55 0.88
N ILE A 169 -19.10 4.70 2.18
CA ILE A 169 -19.38 3.66 3.17
C ILE A 169 -20.45 4.16 4.13
N THR A 170 -21.47 3.34 4.34
CA THR A 170 -22.54 3.63 5.28
C THR A 170 -22.18 3.12 6.68
N ASP A 171 -22.33 3.99 7.68
CA ASP A 171 -22.09 3.65 9.08
C ASP A 171 -23.34 3.90 9.93
N LYS A 172 -23.54 3.04 10.94
CA LYS A 172 -24.65 3.19 11.88
C LYS A 172 -24.26 4.23 12.92
N SER A 173 -25.06 5.29 13.04
CA SER A 173 -24.89 6.29 14.10
C SER A 173 -25.37 5.74 15.45
N LYS A 174 -24.89 6.34 16.55
CA LYS A 174 -25.32 6.01 17.92
C LYS A 174 -26.83 6.16 18.15
N GLY A 175 -27.55 6.89 17.28
CA GLY A 175 -29.00 7.09 17.33
C GLY A 175 -29.80 6.25 16.32
N GLY A 176 -29.22 5.20 15.73
CA GLY A 176 -29.92 4.30 14.80
C GLY A 176 -30.06 4.80 13.35
N GLY A 177 -29.73 6.06 13.07
CA GLY A 177 -29.67 6.60 11.71
C GLY A 177 -28.43 6.12 10.93
N GLN A 178 -28.53 6.02 9.61
CA GLN A 178 -27.41 5.71 8.72
C GLN A 178 -26.70 7.01 8.31
N ARG A 179 -25.37 7.08 8.49
CA ARG A 179 -24.54 8.19 8.02
C ARG A 179 -23.58 7.68 6.96
N THR A 180 -23.56 8.33 5.81
CA THR A 180 -22.59 8.02 4.75
C THR A 180 -21.28 8.76 5.02
N LYS A 181 -20.17 8.03 5.02
CA LYS A 181 -18.80 8.55 5.03
C LYS A 181 -18.25 8.48 3.60
N ASN A 182 -17.65 9.58 3.15
CA ASN A 182 -16.94 9.64 1.88
C ASN A 182 -15.45 9.44 2.16
N ILE A 183 -14.87 8.38 1.59
CA ILE A 183 -13.49 7.98 1.75
C ILE A 183 -12.79 8.15 0.40
N LEU A 184 -11.72 8.94 0.36
CA LEU A 184 -10.83 9.04 -0.79
C LEU A 184 -9.66 8.08 -0.59
N ILE A 185 -9.51 7.12 -1.49
CA ILE A 185 -8.34 6.23 -1.56
C ILE A 185 -7.44 6.76 -2.66
N ARG A 186 -6.14 6.92 -2.38
CA ARG A 186 -5.18 7.52 -3.30
C ARG A 186 -3.88 6.72 -3.37
N GLY A 187 -3.28 6.65 -4.55
CA GLY A 187 -1.96 6.07 -4.76
C GLY A 187 -1.99 4.59 -5.12
N PHE A 188 -0.89 4.13 -5.72
CA PHE A 188 -0.66 2.73 -6.03
C PHE A 188 0.29 2.13 -4.98
N PRO A 189 -0.15 1.13 -4.20
CA PRO A 189 0.71 0.35 -3.33
C PRO A 189 1.34 -0.81 -4.09
N ALA A 190 2.47 -1.33 -3.58
CA ALA A 190 2.93 -2.67 -3.91
C ALA A 190 2.23 -3.68 -3.00
N VAL A 191 1.60 -4.72 -3.55
CA VAL A 191 0.78 -5.64 -2.75
C VAL A 191 1.22 -7.08 -2.87
N ILE A 192 1.31 -7.75 -1.72
CA ILE A 192 1.67 -9.14 -1.62
C ILE A 192 0.53 -9.90 -0.94
N PHE A 193 0.00 -10.91 -1.62
CA PHE A 193 -1.02 -11.82 -1.10
C PHE A 193 -0.36 -13.13 -0.67
N CYS A 194 -0.44 -13.46 0.61
CA CYS A 194 0.00 -14.74 1.16
C CYS A 194 -1.21 -15.64 1.43
N SER A 195 -1.92 -16.04 0.37
CA SER A 195 -3.13 -16.85 0.50
C SER A 195 -2.85 -18.36 0.40
N ALA A 196 -3.68 -19.14 1.10
CA ALA A 196 -3.85 -20.54 0.73
C ALA A 196 -4.76 -20.63 -0.49
N GLY A 197 -4.28 -21.31 -1.54
CA GLY A 197 -5.08 -21.63 -2.73
C GLY A 197 -6.03 -22.79 -2.48
#